data_AF-A0A8H7BQ38-F1
#
_entry.id   AF-A0A8H7BQ38-F1
#
_cell.length_a   1.000
_cell.length_b   1.000
_cell.length_c   1.000
_cell.angle_alpha   90.00
_cell.angle_beta   90.00
_cell.angle_gamma   90.00
#
_symmetry.space_group_name_H-M   'P 1'
#
loop_
_entity.id
_entity.type
_entity.pdbx_description
1 polymer ?
#
loop_
_entity_poly.entity_id
_entity_poly.type
_entity_poly.pdbx_seq_one_letter_code
_entity_poly.pdbx_strand_id
1 'polypeptide(L)'
;MTISVFSKATLYYFDIQGSATIGLGEHIKLLLEDAGIEHEYIRLKGDQWAAKKEELVKEGYPFATLPMLEFDGKKIFKTAPILRYVSKKTGKYIGANDEENQYLDALADTSADWNVSWANARFRGTDEQKKTHAEETLPKYLNIFEKIYAKHDGPYALGQQITYIDFMIYHRIDDEGADYKAYPHLAAFVKAFTERPSLQKHLASLKHQATGLHVEAFSMVKDLPAQEIPERLPKLVVFDLDYTIWPEWIDATYGPPYVYNDKTNALTNKKAEVLTLFEHIPAIFALIRSWPDTKIAIASRSSTPDWARTALRLFRVPELDATLHDLIDYVEIYPRSKLHHFKALQASSGIDCSEMLFFDDERRNAEVRSLGVHFIHIDSRSGVTMQGFLSALEQFDRQSKLRQTKINDYF
;
A
#
# COMPACT_ATOMS: atom_id res chain seq x y z
N MET A 1 8.95 -41.79 3.34
CA MET A 1 7.79 -40.96 2.96
C MET A 1 7.83 -40.80 1.45
N THR A 2 6.87 -41.37 0.75
CA THR A 2 6.70 -41.20 -0.70
C THR A 2 6.38 -39.74 -0.99
N ILE A 3 7.30 -39.03 -1.63
CA ILE A 3 7.05 -37.71 -2.20
C ILE A 3 6.00 -37.95 -3.30
N SER A 4 4.74 -37.65 -3.02
CA SER A 4 3.72 -37.56 -4.06
C SER A 4 4.15 -36.41 -4.96
N VAL A 5 4.72 -36.74 -6.12
CA VAL A 5 5.15 -35.77 -7.13
C VAL A 5 3.89 -35.22 -7.77
N PHE A 6 3.28 -34.21 -7.13
CA PHE A 6 2.21 -33.45 -7.76
C PHE A 6 2.81 -32.71 -8.96
N SER A 7 2.06 -32.61 -10.05
CA SER A 7 2.42 -31.71 -11.15
C SER A 7 2.48 -30.27 -10.64
N LYS A 8 3.36 -29.44 -11.21
CA LYS A 8 3.40 -28.00 -10.97
C LYS A 8 1.98 -27.41 -11.03
N ALA A 9 1.57 -26.67 -10.00
CA ALA A 9 0.26 -26.04 -9.94
C ALA A 9 0.28 -24.66 -10.64
N THR A 10 -0.81 -24.24 -11.25
CA THR A 10 -0.93 -22.89 -11.81
C THR A 10 -2.11 -22.16 -11.18
N LEU A 11 -1.82 -21.18 -10.35
CA LEU A 11 -2.81 -20.33 -9.70
C LEU A 11 -3.06 -19.09 -10.56
N TYR A 12 -4.32 -18.82 -10.86
CA TYR A 12 -4.76 -17.62 -11.56
C TYR A 12 -5.55 -16.73 -10.61
N TYR A 13 -5.21 -15.44 -10.56
CA TYR A 13 -6.00 -14.42 -9.87
C TYR A 13 -5.89 -13.06 -10.57
N PHE A 14 -6.68 -12.08 -10.12
CA PHE A 14 -6.66 -10.73 -10.67
C PHE A 14 -5.34 -10.03 -10.37
N ASP A 15 -4.81 -9.28 -11.32
CA ASP A 15 -3.89 -8.18 -11.05
C ASP A 15 -4.69 -7.02 -10.45
N ILE A 16 -4.53 -6.80 -9.15
CA ILE A 16 -5.21 -5.74 -8.40
C ILE A 16 -4.16 -4.70 -8.02
N GLN A 17 -4.10 -3.64 -8.83
CA GLN A 17 -3.26 -2.45 -8.59
C GLN A 17 -1.77 -2.78 -8.37
N GLY A 18 -1.23 -3.83 -9.02
CA GLY A 18 0.17 -4.22 -8.85
C GLY A 18 0.51 -4.82 -7.49
N SER A 19 -0.48 -5.04 -6.61
CA SER A 19 -0.22 -5.65 -5.31
C SER A 19 0.20 -7.12 -5.46
N ALA A 20 1.33 -7.44 -4.81
CA ALA A 20 1.89 -8.78 -4.72
C ALA A 20 0.99 -9.73 -3.90
N THR A 21 0.32 -9.20 -2.87
CA THR A 21 -0.52 -9.96 -1.94
C THR A 21 -1.79 -9.18 -1.68
N ILE A 22 -2.85 -9.52 -2.42
CA ILE A 22 -4.17 -8.96 -2.15
C ILE A 22 -5.28 -9.92 -2.54
N GLY A 23 -6.27 -9.98 -1.66
CA GLY A 23 -7.50 -10.70 -1.87
C GLY A 23 -7.32 -12.22 -1.95
N LEU A 24 -8.31 -12.84 -2.57
CA LEU A 24 -8.58 -14.27 -2.43
C LEU A 24 -7.53 -15.21 -3.05
N GLY A 25 -6.66 -14.72 -3.94
CA GLY A 25 -5.61 -15.54 -4.53
C GLY A 25 -4.50 -15.88 -3.55
N GLU A 26 -4.15 -14.94 -2.65
CA GLU A 26 -3.02 -15.12 -1.73
C GLU A 26 -3.30 -16.19 -0.66
N HIS A 27 -4.59 -16.40 -0.32
CA HIS A 27 -5.00 -17.50 0.57
C HIS A 27 -4.48 -18.85 0.05
N ILE A 28 -4.61 -19.06 -1.27
CA ILE A 28 -4.21 -20.29 -1.94
C ILE A 28 -2.70 -20.34 -2.08
N LYS A 29 -2.07 -19.22 -2.47
CA LYS A 29 -0.61 -19.13 -2.61
C LYS A 29 0.09 -19.52 -1.31
N LEU A 30 -0.32 -18.95 -0.17
CA LEU A 30 0.25 -19.27 1.13
C LEU A 30 0.13 -20.77 1.47
N LEU A 31 -1.02 -21.40 1.17
CA LEU A 31 -1.16 -22.84 1.40
C LEU A 31 -0.25 -23.66 0.47
N LEU A 32 -0.11 -23.29 -0.80
CA LEU A 32 0.79 -23.97 -1.74
C LEU A 32 2.26 -23.86 -1.30
N GLU A 33 2.69 -22.67 -0.88
CA GLU A 33 4.02 -22.43 -0.30
C GLU A 33 4.24 -23.29 0.94
N ASP A 34 3.29 -23.29 1.88
CA ASP A 34 3.40 -24.07 3.12
C ASP A 34 3.43 -25.59 2.86
N ALA A 35 2.67 -26.04 1.86
CA ALA A 35 2.62 -27.44 1.45
C ALA A 35 3.89 -27.90 0.72
N GLY A 36 4.73 -26.97 0.28
CA GLY A 36 5.89 -27.24 -0.58
C GLY A 36 5.49 -27.65 -2.00
N ILE A 37 4.33 -27.18 -2.48
CA ILE A 37 3.85 -27.44 -3.84
C ILE A 37 4.45 -26.40 -4.77
N GLU A 38 5.25 -26.84 -5.74
CA GLU A 38 5.75 -25.99 -6.80
C GLU A 38 4.57 -25.41 -7.60
N HIS A 39 4.55 -24.10 -7.76
CA HIS A 39 3.47 -23.42 -8.44
C HIS A 39 3.92 -22.18 -9.19
N GLU A 40 3.07 -21.76 -10.12
CA GLU A 40 3.14 -20.49 -10.81
C GLU A 40 1.92 -19.64 -10.43
N TYR A 41 2.12 -18.34 -10.27
CA TYR A 41 1.06 -17.40 -9.93
C TYR A 41 0.85 -16.40 -11.06
N ILE A 42 -0.18 -16.63 -11.87
CA ILE A 42 -0.52 -15.82 -13.04
C ILE A 42 -1.56 -14.77 -12.64
N ARG A 43 -1.19 -13.50 -12.81
CA ARG A 43 -2.02 -12.33 -12.51
C ARG A 43 -2.64 -11.83 -13.81
N LEU A 44 -3.97 -11.70 -13.83
CA LEU A 44 -4.74 -11.32 -15.03
C LEU A 44 -5.39 -9.95 -14.85
N LYS A 45 -5.24 -9.09 -15.85
CA LYS A 45 -6.04 -7.87 -15.99
C LYS A 45 -7.49 -8.21 -16.34
N GLY A 46 -8.39 -7.22 -16.19
CA GLY A 46 -9.83 -7.43 -16.34
C GLY A 46 -10.26 -7.95 -17.73
N ASP A 47 -9.63 -7.46 -18.79
CA ASP A 47 -9.82 -7.88 -20.18
C ASP A 47 -9.28 -9.29 -20.45
N GLN A 48 -8.08 -9.61 -19.94
CA GLN A 48 -7.49 -10.95 -20.01
C GLN A 48 -8.36 -11.98 -19.30
N TRP A 49 -8.90 -11.62 -18.13
CA TRP A 49 -9.86 -12.47 -17.43
C TRP A 49 -11.17 -12.63 -18.21
N ALA A 50 -11.70 -11.57 -18.83
CA ALA A 50 -12.93 -11.65 -19.60
C ALA A 50 -12.79 -12.67 -20.76
N ALA A 51 -11.68 -12.61 -21.51
CA ALA A 51 -11.39 -13.56 -22.58
C ALA A 51 -11.23 -15.00 -22.06
N LYS A 52 -10.39 -15.20 -21.02
CA LYS A 52 -10.18 -16.53 -20.42
C LYS A 52 -11.47 -17.11 -19.84
N LYS A 53 -12.32 -16.29 -19.25
CA LYS A 53 -13.62 -16.72 -18.71
C LYS A 53 -14.53 -17.21 -19.84
N GLU A 54 -14.56 -16.54 -20.98
CA GLU A 54 -15.34 -16.98 -22.14
C GLU A 54 -14.89 -18.35 -22.65
N GLU A 55 -13.57 -18.59 -22.73
CA GLU A 55 -12.99 -19.88 -23.07
C GLU A 55 -13.40 -20.97 -22.06
N LEU A 56 -13.25 -20.71 -20.76
CA LEU A 56 -13.62 -21.66 -19.71
C LEU A 56 -15.11 -22.01 -19.73
N VAL A 57 -15.97 -21.04 -20.02
CA VAL A 57 -17.41 -21.29 -20.18
C VAL A 57 -17.67 -22.22 -21.36
N LYS A 58 -16.99 -22.03 -22.50
CA LYS A 58 -17.09 -22.92 -23.68
C LYS A 58 -16.52 -24.31 -23.40
N GLU A 59 -15.52 -24.44 -22.54
CA GLU A 59 -14.97 -25.72 -22.07
C GLU A 59 -15.88 -26.46 -21.07
N GLY A 60 -17.02 -25.88 -20.69
CA GLY A 60 -17.99 -26.51 -19.78
C GLY A 60 -17.90 -26.06 -18.32
N TYR A 61 -17.23 -24.94 -18.04
CA TYR A 61 -17.17 -24.32 -16.71
C TYR A 61 -18.02 -23.03 -16.64
N PRO A 62 -19.37 -23.11 -16.64
CA PRO A 62 -20.23 -21.93 -16.62
C PRO A 62 -20.10 -21.10 -15.32
N PHE A 63 -19.53 -21.68 -14.27
CA PHE A 63 -19.29 -21.08 -12.96
C PHE A 63 -17.85 -20.56 -12.78
N ALA A 64 -17.07 -20.45 -13.85
CA ALA A 64 -15.68 -20.02 -13.80
C ALA A 64 -15.51 -18.67 -13.08
N THR A 65 -14.64 -18.66 -12.07
CA THR A 65 -14.30 -17.48 -11.26
C THR A 65 -12.82 -17.47 -10.92
N LEU A 66 -12.26 -16.29 -10.67
CA LEU A 66 -10.98 -16.19 -9.98
C LEU A 66 -11.22 -16.13 -8.47
N PRO A 67 -10.38 -16.80 -7.64
CA PRO A 67 -9.22 -17.58 -8.05
C PRO A 67 -9.58 -18.91 -8.72
N MET A 68 -8.71 -19.31 -9.66
CA MET A 68 -8.74 -20.61 -10.32
C MET A 68 -7.38 -21.29 -10.12
N LEU A 69 -7.39 -22.58 -9.79
CA LEU A 69 -6.19 -23.39 -9.68
C LEU A 69 -6.23 -24.51 -10.73
N GLU A 70 -5.18 -24.62 -11.53
CA GLU A 70 -4.87 -25.82 -12.30
C GLU A 70 -3.99 -26.72 -11.43
N PHE A 71 -4.52 -27.89 -11.05
CA PHE A 71 -3.85 -28.82 -10.15
C PHE A 71 -4.26 -30.26 -10.47
N ASP A 72 -3.28 -31.14 -10.65
CA ASP A 72 -3.50 -32.57 -10.94
C ASP A 72 -4.40 -32.77 -12.18
N GLY A 73 -4.12 -32.02 -13.25
CA GLY A 73 -4.86 -32.04 -14.51
C GLY A 73 -6.30 -31.47 -14.45
N LYS A 74 -6.69 -30.82 -13.34
CA LYS A 74 -8.04 -30.25 -13.16
C LYS A 74 -8.00 -28.74 -12.98
N LYS A 75 -9.02 -28.07 -13.51
CA LYS A 75 -9.34 -26.66 -13.23
C LYS A 75 -10.34 -26.60 -12.07
N ILE A 76 -9.93 -25.97 -10.98
CA ILE A 76 -10.69 -25.86 -9.72
C ILE A 76 -10.90 -24.38 -9.43
N PHE A 77 -12.07 -24.03 -8.92
CA PHE A 77 -12.50 -22.64 -8.76
C PHE A 77 -12.95 -22.39 -7.33
N LYS A 78 -13.01 -21.10 -6.95
CA LYS A 78 -13.42 -20.60 -5.62
C LYS A 78 -12.40 -20.94 -4.53
N THR A 79 -12.16 -19.98 -3.65
CA THR A 79 -11.08 -20.05 -2.67
C THR A 79 -11.18 -21.24 -1.71
N ALA A 80 -12.27 -21.35 -0.96
CA ALA A 80 -12.43 -22.43 0.02
C ALA A 80 -12.48 -23.82 -0.63
N PRO A 81 -13.20 -24.06 -1.75
CA PRO A 81 -13.14 -25.33 -2.47
C PRO A 81 -11.74 -25.71 -2.96
N ILE A 82 -10.97 -24.76 -3.50
CA ILE A 82 -9.57 -25.00 -3.92
C ILE A 82 -8.73 -25.44 -2.72
N LEU A 83 -8.74 -24.64 -1.65
CA LEU A 83 -7.99 -24.90 -0.42
C LEU A 83 -8.32 -26.28 0.15
N ARG A 84 -9.61 -26.61 0.27
CA ARG A 84 -10.08 -27.92 0.77
C ARG A 84 -9.64 -29.07 -0.13
N TYR A 85 -9.70 -28.90 -1.45
CA TYR A 85 -9.28 -29.95 -2.40
C TYR A 85 -7.78 -30.25 -2.29
N VAL A 86 -6.94 -29.20 -2.25
CA VAL A 86 -5.48 -29.36 -2.09
C VAL A 86 -5.16 -30.00 -0.74
N SER A 87 -5.84 -29.56 0.33
CA SER A 87 -5.70 -30.11 1.68
C SER A 87 -6.00 -31.62 1.72
N LYS A 88 -7.13 -32.04 1.13
CA LYS A 88 -7.48 -33.47 1.00
C LYS A 88 -6.47 -34.25 0.16
N LYS A 89 -5.99 -33.69 -0.96
CA LYS A 89 -5.01 -34.34 -1.83
C LYS A 89 -3.65 -34.53 -1.18
N THR A 90 -3.24 -33.59 -0.34
CA THR A 90 -1.97 -33.65 0.40
C THR A 90 -2.06 -34.43 1.70
N GLY A 91 -3.27 -34.69 2.20
CA GLY A 91 -3.49 -35.25 3.54
C GLY A 91 -3.10 -34.29 4.66
N LYS A 92 -3.03 -32.98 4.37
CA LYS A 92 -2.66 -31.92 5.32
C LYS A 92 -3.81 -30.92 5.42
N TYR A 93 -3.78 -30.09 6.46
CA TYR A 93 -4.66 -28.91 6.62
C TYR A 93 -6.18 -29.17 6.70
N ILE A 94 -6.60 -30.40 7.01
CA ILE A 94 -8.01 -30.80 7.14
C ILE A 94 -8.32 -31.25 8.58
N GLY A 95 -9.60 -31.23 8.95
CA GLY A 95 -10.05 -31.83 10.21
C GLY A 95 -9.90 -33.35 10.21
N ALA A 96 -9.74 -33.94 11.39
CA ALA A 96 -9.55 -35.37 11.58
C ALA A 96 -10.82 -36.21 11.36
N ASN A 97 -12.00 -35.59 11.48
CA ASN A 97 -13.31 -36.22 11.38
C ASN A 97 -14.32 -35.30 10.67
N ASP A 98 -15.53 -35.80 10.44
CA ASP A 98 -16.57 -35.06 9.73
C ASP A 98 -17.03 -33.83 10.52
N GLU A 99 -17.06 -33.89 11.85
CA GLU A 99 -17.43 -32.77 12.71
C GLU A 99 -16.43 -31.61 12.63
N GLU A 100 -15.14 -31.88 12.69
CA GLU A 100 -14.09 -30.87 12.52
C GLU A 100 -14.10 -30.30 11.10
N ASN A 101 -14.27 -31.14 10.07
CA ASN A 101 -14.36 -30.65 8.70
C ASN A 101 -15.61 -29.79 8.47
N GLN A 102 -16.75 -30.16 9.05
CA GLN A 102 -17.95 -29.33 9.03
C GLN A 102 -17.71 -27.99 9.73
N TYR A 103 -17.01 -27.99 10.86
CA TYR A 103 -16.66 -26.76 11.57
C TYR A 103 -15.77 -25.84 10.72
N LEU A 104 -14.71 -26.39 10.10
CA LEU A 104 -13.85 -25.64 9.18
C LEU A 104 -14.63 -25.06 7.99
N ASP A 105 -15.65 -25.78 7.49
CA ASP A 105 -16.52 -25.30 6.42
C ASP A 105 -17.34 -24.07 6.86
N ALA A 106 -17.93 -24.10 8.06
CA ALA A 106 -18.64 -22.96 8.62
C ALA A 106 -17.74 -21.74 8.84
N LEU A 107 -16.49 -21.96 9.26
CA LEU A 107 -15.52 -20.87 9.39
C LEU A 107 -15.12 -20.29 8.03
N ALA A 108 -15.00 -21.14 6.99
CA ALA A 108 -14.68 -20.70 5.64
C ALA A 108 -15.77 -19.79 5.06
N ASP A 109 -17.03 -20.13 5.27
CA ASP A 109 -18.16 -19.28 4.87
C ASP A 109 -18.17 -17.97 5.66
N THR A 110 -17.89 -18.01 6.97
CA THR A 110 -17.77 -16.79 7.80
C THR A 110 -16.64 -15.88 7.30
N SER A 111 -15.50 -16.46 6.91
CA SER A 111 -14.37 -15.72 6.30
C SER A 111 -14.75 -15.13 4.94
N ALA A 112 -15.55 -15.85 4.15
CA ALA A 112 -16.05 -15.36 2.87
C ALA A 112 -16.99 -14.16 3.04
N ASP A 113 -17.87 -14.18 4.04
CA ASP A 113 -18.74 -13.05 4.38
C ASP A 113 -17.94 -11.81 4.80
N TRP A 114 -16.88 -12.01 5.59
CA TRP A 114 -15.94 -10.95 5.93
C TRP A 114 -15.28 -10.38 4.67
N ASN A 115 -14.76 -11.25 3.80
CA ASN A 115 -14.11 -10.83 2.57
C ASN A 115 -15.06 -10.05 1.63
N VAL A 116 -16.34 -10.44 1.52
CA VAL A 116 -17.32 -9.70 0.73
C VAL A 116 -17.55 -8.31 1.32
N SER A 117 -17.68 -8.20 2.64
CA SER A 117 -17.82 -6.90 3.31
C SER A 117 -16.61 -6.00 3.06
N TRP A 118 -15.40 -6.52 3.26
CA TRP A 118 -14.15 -5.80 3.01
C TRP A 118 -14.04 -5.37 1.55
N ALA A 119 -14.24 -6.27 0.59
CA ALA A 119 -14.09 -5.95 -0.82
C ALA A 119 -15.09 -4.88 -1.27
N ASN A 120 -16.32 -4.93 -0.76
CA ASN A 120 -17.31 -3.89 -1.02
C ASN A 120 -16.85 -2.55 -0.45
N ALA A 121 -16.42 -2.48 0.82
CA ALA A 121 -15.94 -1.25 1.43
C ALA A 121 -14.70 -0.69 0.70
N ARG A 122 -13.72 -1.54 0.42
CA ARG A 122 -12.42 -1.16 -0.16
C ARG A 122 -12.50 -0.68 -1.61
N PHE A 123 -13.28 -1.37 -2.45
CA PHE A 123 -13.28 -1.13 -3.90
C PHE A 123 -14.52 -0.38 -4.40
N ARG A 124 -15.63 -0.40 -3.66
CA ARG A 124 -16.94 0.12 -4.12
C ARG A 124 -17.66 0.98 -3.09
N GLY A 125 -17.12 1.09 -1.88
CA GLY A 125 -17.80 1.67 -0.73
C GLY A 125 -17.77 3.19 -0.75
N THR A 126 -18.88 3.79 -0.31
CA THR A 126 -18.91 5.21 0.07
C THR A 126 -18.06 5.46 1.32
N ASP A 127 -17.77 6.73 1.63
CA ASP A 127 -17.03 7.08 2.85
C ASP A 127 -17.74 6.58 4.12
N GLU A 128 -19.07 6.65 4.15
CA GLU A 128 -19.88 6.11 5.23
C GLU A 128 -19.73 4.59 5.35
N GLN A 129 -19.81 3.85 4.24
CA GLN A 129 -19.63 2.39 4.25
C GLN A 129 -18.22 1.96 4.68
N LYS A 130 -17.19 2.72 4.28
CA LYS A 130 -15.81 2.50 4.74
C LYS A 130 -15.68 2.75 6.23
N LYS A 131 -16.29 3.81 6.75
CA LYS A 131 -16.33 4.13 8.18
C LYS A 131 -17.05 3.05 8.97
N THR A 132 -18.26 2.65 8.56
CA THR A 132 -19.01 1.53 9.16
C THR A 132 -18.20 0.23 9.12
N HIS A 133 -17.47 -0.03 8.04
CA HIS A 133 -16.60 -1.20 7.99
C HIS A 133 -15.50 -1.14 9.04
N ALA A 134 -14.78 -0.02 9.14
CA ALA A 134 -13.67 0.15 10.09
C ALA A 134 -14.13 0.17 11.56
N GLU A 135 -15.24 0.85 11.87
CA GLU A 135 -15.69 1.07 13.26
C GLU A 135 -16.57 -0.07 13.79
N GLU A 136 -17.28 -0.80 12.92
CA GLU A 136 -18.24 -1.82 13.35
C GLU A 136 -17.90 -3.20 12.79
N THR A 137 -17.70 -3.31 11.47
CA THR A 137 -17.61 -4.62 10.81
C THR A 137 -16.29 -5.34 11.09
N LEU A 138 -15.17 -4.64 10.97
CA LEU A 138 -13.85 -5.18 11.26
C LEU A 138 -13.75 -5.62 12.74
N PRO A 139 -14.08 -4.79 13.74
CA PRO A 139 -14.10 -5.22 15.14
C PRO A 139 -15.03 -6.40 15.40
N LYS A 140 -16.19 -6.47 14.74
CA LYS A 140 -17.10 -7.63 14.84
C LYS A 140 -16.40 -8.92 14.39
N TYR A 141 -15.75 -8.93 13.23
CA TYR A 141 -15.08 -10.13 12.73
C TYR A 141 -13.83 -10.49 13.55
N LEU A 142 -13.02 -9.51 13.95
CA LEU A 142 -11.89 -9.77 14.85
C LEU A 142 -12.36 -10.40 16.18
N ASN A 143 -13.47 -9.93 16.75
CA ASN A 143 -14.06 -10.55 17.94
C ASN A 143 -14.60 -11.97 17.70
N ILE A 144 -15.17 -12.23 16.53
CA ILE A 144 -15.64 -13.58 16.15
C ILE A 144 -14.44 -14.53 16.09
N PHE A 145 -13.39 -14.16 15.35
CA PHE A 145 -12.21 -15.01 15.20
C PHE A 145 -11.41 -15.11 16.50
N GLU A 146 -11.27 -14.05 17.29
CA GLU A 146 -10.67 -14.15 18.62
C GLU A 146 -11.33 -15.24 19.48
N LYS A 147 -12.67 -15.33 19.49
CA LYS A 147 -13.40 -16.38 20.20
C LYS A 147 -13.19 -17.77 19.60
N ILE A 148 -13.03 -17.86 18.28
CA ILE A 148 -12.74 -19.13 17.61
C ILE A 148 -11.36 -19.65 18.00
N TYR A 149 -10.33 -18.80 17.94
CA TYR A 149 -8.96 -19.17 18.30
C TYR A 149 -8.79 -19.37 19.81
N ALA A 150 -9.68 -18.81 20.64
CA ALA A 150 -9.73 -19.08 22.09
C ALA A 150 -10.40 -20.42 22.46
N LYS A 151 -11.06 -21.11 21.52
CA LYS A 151 -11.86 -22.31 21.81
C LYS A 151 -11.00 -23.55 22.11
N HIS A 152 -9.79 -23.60 21.56
CA HIS A 152 -8.91 -24.75 21.63
C HIS A 152 -7.53 -24.32 22.13
N ASP A 153 -6.86 -25.19 22.89
CA ASP A 153 -5.48 -24.94 23.31
C ASP A 153 -4.53 -25.06 22.11
N GLY A 154 -3.97 -23.93 21.70
CA GLY A 154 -3.01 -23.82 20.61
C GLY A 154 -3.27 -22.58 19.75
N PRO A 155 -2.37 -22.28 18.79
CA PRO A 155 -2.43 -21.03 18.04
C PRO A 155 -3.32 -21.08 16.79
N TYR A 156 -3.91 -22.23 16.44
CA TYR A 156 -4.69 -22.41 15.22
C TYR A 156 -6.17 -22.69 15.51
N ALA A 157 -7.02 -22.58 14.49
CA ALA A 157 -8.48 -22.75 14.64
C ALA A 157 -8.91 -24.11 15.21
N LEU A 158 -8.10 -25.17 15.03
CA LEU A 158 -8.27 -26.49 15.67
C LEU A 158 -7.16 -26.77 16.72
N GLY A 159 -6.73 -25.74 17.45
CA GLY A 159 -5.71 -25.85 18.50
C GLY A 159 -4.30 -25.91 17.93
N GLN A 160 -3.63 -27.05 18.04
CA GLN A 160 -2.23 -27.20 17.60
C GLN A 160 -2.07 -27.46 16.11
N GLN A 161 -3.13 -27.91 15.45
CA GLN A 161 -3.09 -28.28 14.04
C GLN A 161 -3.48 -27.08 13.17
N ILE A 162 -2.58 -26.68 12.27
CA ILE A 162 -2.91 -25.74 11.20
C ILE A 162 -3.83 -26.42 10.17
N THR A 163 -4.80 -25.65 9.69
CA THR A 163 -5.80 -26.05 8.72
C THR A 163 -5.93 -25.00 7.62
N TYR A 164 -6.69 -25.31 6.57
CA TYR A 164 -6.82 -24.39 5.45
C TYR A 164 -7.50 -23.07 5.82
N ILE A 165 -8.29 -23.03 6.91
CA ILE A 165 -8.94 -21.81 7.36
C ILE A 165 -7.93 -20.79 7.88
N ASP A 166 -6.86 -21.26 8.51
CA ASP A 166 -5.83 -20.40 9.10
C ASP A 166 -5.17 -19.53 8.02
N PHE A 167 -4.93 -20.08 6.82
CA PHE A 167 -4.44 -19.31 5.66
C PHE A 167 -5.41 -18.21 5.21
N MET A 168 -6.70 -18.49 5.25
CA MET A 168 -7.72 -17.50 4.90
C MET A 168 -7.79 -16.38 5.93
N ILE A 169 -7.71 -16.71 7.22
CA ILE A 169 -7.80 -15.71 8.30
C ILE A 169 -6.53 -14.86 8.37
N TYR A 170 -5.35 -15.47 8.24
CA TYR A 170 -4.09 -14.72 8.22
C TYR A 170 -4.12 -13.65 7.14
N HIS A 171 -4.40 -14.03 5.90
CA HIS A 171 -4.37 -13.05 4.81
C HIS A 171 -5.53 -12.04 4.89
N ARG A 172 -6.68 -12.44 5.44
CA ARG A 172 -7.77 -11.49 5.68
C ARG A 172 -7.38 -10.41 6.70
N ILE A 173 -6.65 -10.77 7.76
CA ILE A 173 -6.08 -9.81 8.73
C ILE A 173 -5.05 -8.90 8.05
N ASP A 174 -4.21 -9.47 7.19
CA ASP A 174 -3.17 -8.77 6.43
C ASP A 174 -3.76 -7.73 5.45
N ASP A 175 -4.73 -8.13 4.63
CA ASP A 175 -5.44 -7.24 3.68
C ASP A 175 -6.21 -6.10 4.36
N GLU A 176 -6.63 -6.28 5.62
CA GLU A 176 -7.26 -5.22 6.42
C GLU A 176 -6.25 -4.21 6.97
N GLY A 177 -4.98 -4.61 7.13
CA GLY A 177 -4.04 -3.88 7.97
C GLY A 177 -4.50 -3.81 9.44
N ALA A 178 -5.25 -4.82 9.89
CA ALA A 178 -5.95 -4.78 11.18
C ALA A 178 -4.98 -4.77 12.37
N ASP A 179 -5.33 -4.02 13.44
CA ASP A 179 -4.63 -4.12 14.72
C ASP A 179 -5.09 -5.35 15.51
N TYR A 180 -4.63 -6.53 15.07
CA TYR A 180 -4.90 -7.79 15.73
C TYR A 180 -4.19 -7.94 17.08
N LYS A 181 -3.27 -7.04 17.45
CA LYS A 181 -2.46 -7.18 18.68
C LYS A 181 -3.28 -6.97 19.95
N ALA A 182 -4.42 -6.29 19.84
CA ALA A 182 -5.41 -6.16 20.93
C ALA A 182 -6.16 -7.47 21.23
N TYR A 183 -6.05 -8.47 20.35
CA TYR A 183 -6.74 -9.76 20.41
C TYR A 183 -5.71 -10.87 20.69
N PRO A 184 -5.54 -11.32 21.94
CA PRO A 184 -4.40 -12.15 22.33
C PRO A 184 -4.31 -13.48 21.58
N HIS A 185 -5.43 -14.14 21.26
CA HIS A 185 -5.40 -15.41 20.53
C HIS A 185 -5.10 -15.19 19.04
N LEU A 186 -5.64 -14.13 18.43
CA LEU A 186 -5.24 -13.72 17.07
C LEU A 186 -3.77 -13.30 17.00
N ALA A 187 -3.25 -12.60 18.00
CA ALA A 187 -1.84 -12.25 18.07
C ALA A 187 -0.94 -13.49 18.19
N ALA A 188 -1.33 -14.47 19.00
CA ALA A 188 -0.64 -15.75 19.11
C ALA A 188 -0.69 -16.54 17.78
N PHE A 189 -1.85 -16.55 17.12
CA PHE A 189 -2.04 -17.14 15.81
C PHE A 189 -1.14 -16.51 14.75
N VAL A 190 -1.20 -15.19 14.57
CA VAL A 190 -0.41 -14.48 13.55
C VAL A 190 1.08 -14.67 13.79
N LYS A 191 1.52 -14.66 15.05
CA LYS A 191 2.91 -14.99 15.40
C LYS A 191 3.27 -16.42 14.95
N ALA A 192 2.49 -17.42 15.37
CA ALA A 192 2.76 -18.82 15.02
C ALA A 192 2.70 -19.08 13.51
N PHE A 193 1.81 -18.39 12.77
CA PHE A 193 1.69 -18.48 11.32
C PHE A 193 2.88 -17.85 10.60
N THR A 194 3.29 -16.66 11.02
CA THR A 194 4.44 -15.94 10.44
C THR A 194 5.79 -16.53 10.81
N GLU A 195 5.89 -17.34 11.86
CA GLU A 195 7.11 -18.08 12.24
C GLU A 195 7.23 -19.44 11.55
N ARG A 196 6.26 -19.83 10.71
CA ARG A 196 6.33 -21.11 9.98
C ARG A 196 7.55 -21.16 9.06
N PRO A 197 8.43 -22.18 9.16
CA PRO A 197 9.66 -22.24 8.38
C PRO A 197 9.43 -22.24 6.87
N SER A 198 8.41 -22.97 6.41
CA SER A 198 7.99 -23.09 5.01
C SER A 198 7.57 -21.76 4.37
N LEU A 199 7.01 -20.85 5.17
CA LEU A 199 6.54 -19.55 4.70
C LEU A 199 7.60 -18.45 4.75
N GLN A 200 8.72 -18.65 5.46
CA GLN A 200 9.74 -17.62 5.64
C GLN A 200 10.25 -17.06 4.31
N LYS A 201 10.50 -17.93 3.32
CA LYS A 201 11.00 -17.51 2.01
C LYS A 201 10.03 -16.58 1.31
N HIS A 202 8.75 -16.96 1.26
CA HIS A 202 7.70 -16.16 0.63
C HIS A 202 7.50 -14.83 1.38
N LEU A 203 7.32 -14.88 2.70
CA LEU A 203 7.14 -13.67 3.53
C LEU A 203 8.35 -12.72 3.45
N ALA A 204 9.58 -13.26 3.37
CA ALA A 204 10.78 -12.47 3.12
C ALA A 204 10.79 -11.88 1.70
N SER A 205 10.38 -12.64 0.68
CA SER A 205 10.26 -12.10 -0.68
C SER A 205 9.26 -10.96 -0.78
N LEU A 206 8.21 -10.94 0.07
CA LEU A 206 7.29 -9.81 0.15
C LEU A 206 7.92 -8.58 0.80
N LYS A 207 8.80 -8.76 1.79
CA LYS A 207 9.61 -7.63 2.31
C LYS A 207 10.58 -7.11 1.25
N HIS A 208 11.17 -8.03 0.47
CA HIS A 208 12.03 -7.69 -0.66
C HIS A 208 11.28 -7.12 -1.86
N GLN A 209 9.99 -7.45 -2.04
CA GLN A 209 9.09 -6.85 -3.02
C GLN A 209 8.45 -5.58 -2.50
N ALA A 210 8.31 -5.34 -1.19
CA ALA A 210 7.91 -4.05 -0.66
C ALA A 210 9.06 -3.06 -0.83
N THR A 211 10.27 -3.45 -0.42
CA THR A 211 11.50 -2.72 -0.79
C THR A 211 11.74 -2.73 -2.30
N GLY A 212 11.28 -3.77 -3.01
CA GLY A 212 11.33 -3.94 -4.45
C GLY A 212 10.29 -3.12 -5.22
N LEU A 213 9.15 -2.78 -4.60
CA LEU A 213 8.08 -1.87 -5.03
C LEU A 213 8.46 -0.44 -4.67
N HIS A 214 9.26 -0.22 -3.62
CA HIS A 214 9.99 1.03 -3.44
C HIS A 214 11.07 1.16 -4.53
N VAL A 215 11.78 0.08 -4.87
CA VAL A 215 12.76 0.04 -5.96
C VAL A 215 12.10 0.02 -7.35
N GLU A 216 10.87 -0.46 -7.52
CA GLU A 216 10.07 -0.44 -8.76
C GLU A 216 9.24 0.85 -8.83
N ALA A 217 8.86 1.50 -7.74
CA ALA A 217 8.41 2.89 -7.79
C ALA A 217 9.61 3.77 -8.19
N PHE A 218 10.81 3.44 -7.73
CA PHE A 218 12.07 4.03 -8.18
C PHE A 218 12.48 3.61 -9.61
N SER A 219 12.17 2.38 -10.04
CA SER A 219 12.43 1.90 -11.40
C SER A 219 11.40 2.44 -12.35
N MET A 220 10.12 2.52 -11.99
CA MET A 220 9.09 3.27 -12.68
C MET A 220 9.47 4.74 -12.76
N VAL A 221 10.09 5.34 -11.74
CA VAL A 221 10.66 6.70 -11.83
C VAL A 221 11.85 6.79 -12.81
N LYS A 222 12.66 5.73 -12.97
CA LYS A 222 13.78 5.64 -13.93
C LYS A 222 13.37 5.19 -15.35
N ASP A 223 12.29 4.43 -15.46
CA ASP A 223 11.73 3.77 -16.63
C ASP A 223 10.44 4.47 -17.08
N LEU A 224 10.04 5.55 -16.39
CA LEU A 224 9.02 6.50 -16.85
C LEU A 224 9.46 6.86 -18.27
N PRO A 225 8.71 6.46 -19.30
CA PRO A 225 9.12 6.74 -20.65
C PRO A 225 9.33 8.25 -20.75
N ALA A 226 10.40 8.70 -21.41
CA ALA A 226 10.72 10.12 -21.56
C ALA A 226 9.58 10.96 -22.19
N GLN A 227 8.50 10.32 -22.64
CA GLN A 227 7.26 10.91 -23.12
C GLN A 227 6.23 11.25 -22.02
N GLU A 228 6.36 10.73 -20.79
CA GLU A 228 5.46 11.02 -19.65
C GLU A 228 5.99 12.13 -18.72
N ILE A 229 7.28 12.45 -18.80
CA ILE A 229 7.84 13.62 -18.12
C ILE A 229 7.88 14.76 -19.15
N PRO A 230 7.25 15.92 -18.86
CA PRO A 230 7.20 17.01 -19.82
C PRO A 230 8.58 17.57 -20.13
N GLU A 231 8.72 18.18 -21.32
CA GLU A 231 10.00 18.75 -21.73
C GLU A 231 10.49 19.81 -20.75
N ARG A 232 9.59 20.64 -20.19
CA ARG A 232 9.94 21.68 -19.21
C ARG A 232 9.62 21.27 -17.78
N LEU A 233 10.62 21.40 -16.91
CA LEU A 233 10.50 21.17 -15.48
C LEU A 233 10.54 22.50 -14.68
N PRO A 234 9.90 22.57 -13.51
CA PRO A 234 10.04 23.72 -12.61
C PRO A 234 11.45 23.82 -12.04
N LYS A 235 11.90 25.04 -11.74
CA LYS A 235 13.17 25.25 -11.02
C LYS A 235 13.03 25.02 -9.52
N LEU A 236 11.82 25.20 -8.99
CA LEU A 236 11.52 24.92 -7.59
C LEU A 236 10.17 24.22 -7.47
N VAL A 237 10.18 23.04 -6.88
CA VAL A 237 8.96 22.37 -6.44
C VAL A 237 8.76 22.66 -4.96
N VAL A 238 7.61 23.22 -4.62
CA VAL A 238 7.24 23.63 -3.27
C VAL A 238 6.13 22.73 -2.76
N PHE A 239 6.27 22.23 -1.53
CA PHE A 239 5.24 21.46 -0.85
C PHE A 239 4.77 22.19 0.40
N ASP A 240 3.46 22.21 0.63
CA ASP A 240 2.93 22.27 2.00
C ASP A 240 3.24 20.95 2.76
N LEU A 241 2.94 20.90 4.05
CA LEU A 241 3.24 19.75 4.90
C LEU A 241 1.98 18.96 5.23
N ASP A 242 1.16 19.51 6.12
CA ASP A 242 -0.03 18.86 6.64
C ASP A 242 -1.03 18.60 5.51
N TYR A 243 -1.61 17.40 5.45
CA TYR A 243 -2.48 16.93 4.37
C TYR A 243 -1.91 17.00 2.95
N THR A 244 -0.61 17.29 2.81
CA THR A 244 0.10 17.35 1.53
C THR A 244 1.16 16.26 1.42
N ILE A 245 2.06 16.16 2.41
CA ILE A 245 3.07 15.08 2.47
C ILE A 245 2.82 14.06 3.58
N TRP A 246 1.96 14.39 4.56
CA TRP A 246 1.46 13.47 5.59
C TRP A 246 -0.01 13.77 5.93
N PRO A 247 -0.80 12.84 6.50
CA PRO A 247 -2.26 12.93 6.55
C PRO A 247 -2.85 13.66 7.76
N GLU A 248 -2.07 14.47 8.49
CA GLU A 248 -2.51 15.08 9.74
C GLU A 248 -1.98 16.51 9.92
N TRP A 249 -2.67 17.32 10.72
CA TRP A 249 -2.11 18.56 11.25
C TRP A 249 -1.12 18.25 12.36
N ILE A 250 0.18 18.47 12.12
CA ILE A 250 1.21 18.14 13.11
C ILE A 250 1.04 18.94 14.41
N ASP A 251 0.50 20.16 14.31
CA ASP A 251 0.16 21.04 15.43
C ASP A 251 -0.96 20.48 16.33
N ALA A 252 -1.75 19.51 15.83
CA ALA A 252 -2.81 18.85 16.57
C ALA A 252 -2.37 17.55 17.27
N THR A 253 -1.09 17.18 17.15
CA THR A 253 -0.52 15.98 17.77
C THR A 253 0.12 16.28 19.14
N TYR A 254 0.56 15.25 19.87
CA TYR A 254 1.35 15.45 21.11
C TYR A 254 2.82 15.85 20.89
N GLY A 255 3.25 16.02 19.63
CA GLY A 255 4.56 16.53 19.28
C GLY A 255 5.73 15.61 19.68
N PRO A 256 6.98 16.05 19.55
CA PRO A 256 8.16 15.29 19.93
C PRO A 256 8.25 14.99 21.45
N PRO A 257 9.08 14.02 21.87
CA PRO A 257 10.04 13.27 21.05
C PRO A 257 9.35 12.28 20.13
N TYR A 258 9.84 12.21 18.89
CA TYR A 258 9.45 11.21 17.91
C TYR A 258 10.44 10.04 17.92
N VAL A 259 9.91 8.83 17.81
CA VAL A 259 10.67 7.60 17.60
C VAL A 259 10.47 7.15 16.16
N TYR A 260 11.56 7.03 15.42
CA TYR A 260 11.54 6.58 14.03
C TYR A 260 11.46 5.04 13.94
N ASN A 261 10.63 4.53 13.04
CA ASN A 261 10.54 3.12 12.68
C ASN A 261 11.08 2.91 11.27
N ASP A 262 12.21 2.20 11.17
CA ASP A 262 12.95 1.91 9.92
C ASP A 262 12.21 0.98 8.97
N LYS A 263 11.31 0.12 9.47
CA LYS A 263 10.55 -0.82 8.65
C LYS A 263 9.35 -0.19 7.96
N THR A 264 8.74 0.79 8.61
CA THR A 264 7.48 1.41 8.14
C THR A 264 7.66 2.85 7.70
N ASN A 265 8.86 3.42 7.89
CA ASN A 265 9.14 4.84 7.68
C ASN A 265 8.17 5.76 8.44
N ALA A 266 7.78 5.36 9.65
CA ALA A 266 6.79 6.06 10.48
C ALA A 266 7.43 6.71 11.71
N LEU A 267 6.78 7.74 12.25
CA LEU A 267 7.18 8.42 13.47
C LEU A 267 6.14 8.20 14.55
N THR A 268 6.57 7.81 15.75
CA THR A 268 5.67 7.65 16.89
C THR A 268 6.00 8.66 17.97
N ASN A 269 5.01 9.37 18.50
CA ASN A 269 5.24 10.32 19.60
C ASN A 269 5.09 9.69 20.99
N LYS A 270 5.28 10.49 22.04
CA LYS A 270 5.15 10.06 23.46
C LYS A 270 3.77 9.52 23.85
N LYS A 271 2.74 9.73 23.04
CA LYS A 271 1.37 9.20 23.23
C LYS A 271 1.04 8.05 22.30
N ALA A 272 2.04 7.50 21.61
CA ALA A 272 1.90 6.43 20.65
C ALA A 272 1.07 6.79 19.39
N GLU A 273 0.85 8.08 19.13
CA GLU A 273 0.28 8.51 17.84
C GLU A 273 1.33 8.32 16.75
N VAL A 274 0.89 7.86 15.59
CA VAL A 274 1.76 7.48 14.47
C VAL A 274 1.56 8.47 13.33
N LEU A 275 2.63 9.18 12.96
CA LEU A 275 2.69 10.04 11.78
C LEU A 275 3.41 9.28 10.66
N THR A 276 2.78 9.19 9.49
CA THR A 276 3.34 8.56 8.28
C THR A 276 3.38 9.54 7.12
N LEU A 277 4.25 9.30 6.14
CA LEU A 277 4.17 9.98 4.85
C LEU A 277 3.03 9.41 4.01
N PHE A 278 2.51 10.22 3.09
CA PHE A 278 1.75 9.67 1.96
C PHE A 278 2.65 8.79 1.09
N GLU A 279 2.05 7.73 0.54
CA GLU A 279 2.72 6.61 -0.14
C GLU A 279 3.79 7.05 -1.15
N HIS A 280 3.49 8.04 -1.99
CA HIS A 280 4.35 8.44 -3.11
C HIS A 280 5.43 9.47 -2.77
N ILE A 281 5.43 10.04 -1.56
CA ILE A 281 6.31 11.16 -1.21
C ILE A 281 7.81 10.81 -1.33
N PRO A 282 8.31 9.67 -0.80
CA PRO A 282 9.72 9.30 -0.96
C PRO A 282 10.14 9.23 -2.43
N ALA A 283 9.34 8.56 -3.27
CA ALA A 283 9.61 8.39 -4.69
C ALA A 283 9.58 9.73 -5.46
N ILE A 284 8.64 10.63 -5.14
CA ILE A 284 8.57 11.97 -5.75
C ILE A 284 9.81 12.79 -5.38
N PHE A 285 10.24 12.77 -4.12
CA PHE A 285 11.46 13.48 -3.69
C PHE A 285 12.71 12.90 -4.37
N ALA A 286 12.80 11.58 -4.50
CA ALA A 286 13.88 10.92 -5.23
C ALA A 286 13.88 11.29 -6.71
N LEU A 287 12.72 11.33 -7.36
CA LEU A 287 12.56 11.77 -8.76
C LEU A 287 13.03 13.21 -8.95
N ILE A 288 12.58 14.14 -8.11
CA ILE A 288 13.01 15.54 -8.22
C ILE A 288 14.53 15.66 -8.08
N ARG A 289 15.14 14.88 -7.19
CA ARG A 289 16.60 14.88 -6.97
C ARG A 289 17.39 14.27 -8.12
N SER A 290 16.74 13.56 -9.04
CA SER A 290 17.35 13.15 -10.30
C SER A 290 17.52 14.33 -11.28
N TRP A 291 16.88 15.47 -11.03
CA TRP A 291 16.94 16.67 -11.88
C TRP A 291 17.87 17.72 -11.24
N PRO A 292 19.10 17.95 -11.76
CA PRO A 292 20.10 18.75 -11.07
C PRO A 292 19.71 20.24 -10.90
N ASP A 293 18.90 20.80 -11.81
CA ASP A 293 18.47 22.21 -11.73
C ASP A 293 17.12 22.42 -11.05
N THR A 294 16.40 21.34 -10.67
CA THR A 294 15.16 21.45 -9.90
C THR A 294 15.46 21.32 -8.41
N LYS A 295 15.00 22.30 -7.64
CA LYS A 295 15.14 22.36 -6.18
C LYS A 295 13.83 21.99 -5.49
N ILE A 296 13.92 21.61 -4.21
CA ILE A 296 12.78 21.30 -3.35
C ILE A 296 12.68 22.35 -2.24
N ALA A 297 11.47 22.87 -2.02
CA ALA A 297 11.17 23.75 -0.90
C ALA A 297 9.95 23.29 -0.11
N ILE A 298 9.91 23.71 1.16
CA ILE A 298 8.73 23.64 2.01
C ILE A 298 8.20 25.05 2.26
N ALA A 299 6.89 25.22 2.12
CA ALA A 299 6.17 26.39 2.60
C ALA A 299 5.00 25.89 3.43
N SER A 300 5.01 26.07 4.76
CA SER A 300 3.94 25.55 5.62
C SER A 300 3.55 26.49 6.76
N ARG A 301 2.24 26.57 7.00
CA ARG A 301 1.66 27.42 8.03
C ARG A 301 1.53 26.65 9.34
N SER A 302 2.60 26.56 10.10
CA SER A 302 2.60 25.85 11.38
C SER A 302 2.87 26.80 12.55
N SER A 303 2.16 26.58 13.64
CA SER A 303 2.40 27.17 14.96
C SER A 303 3.46 26.40 15.76
N THR A 304 3.82 25.19 15.34
CA THR A 304 4.87 24.35 15.91
C THR A 304 5.99 24.02 14.90
N PRO A 305 6.70 25.04 14.37
CA PRO A 305 7.69 24.84 13.31
C PRO A 305 8.81 23.85 13.69
N ASP A 306 9.19 23.79 14.97
CA ASP A 306 10.21 22.86 15.45
C ASP A 306 9.76 21.40 15.39
N TRP A 307 8.47 21.12 15.53
CA TRP A 307 7.92 19.76 15.45
C TRP A 307 7.99 19.26 14.02
N ALA A 308 7.53 20.07 13.07
CA ALA A 308 7.64 19.81 11.64
C ALA A 308 9.11 19.59 11.21
N ARG A 309 10.02 20.47 11.64
CA ARG A 309 11.46 20.32 11.34
C ARG A 309 12.05 19.05 11.95
N THR A 310 11.59 18.62 13.12
CA THR A 310 12.03 17.37 13.74
C THR A 310 11.54 16.17 12.93
N ALA A 311 10.27 16.17 12.49
CA ALA A 311 9.71 15.10 11.67
C ALA A 311 10.47 14.97 10.32
N LEU A 312 10.74 16.09 9.64
CA LEU A 312 11.48 16.10 8.37
C LEU A 312 12.91 15.53 8.49
N ARG A 313 13.56 15.65 9.64
CA ARG A 313 14.89 15.07 9.91
C ARG A 313 14.86 13.57 10.22
N LEU A 314 13.68 12.99 10.43
CA LEU A 314 13.53 11.58 10.79
C LEU A 314 12.97 10.76 9.65
N PHE A 315 11.99 11.28 8.90
CA PHE A 315 11.48 10.61 7.72
C PHE A 315 12.58 10.36 6.69
N ARG A 316 12.65 9.12 6.19
CA ARG A 316 13.67 8.69 5.22
C ARG A 316 13.11 8.65 3.80
N VAL A 317 14.01 8.86 2.85
CA VAL A 317 13.87 8.54 1.43
C VAL A 317 14.87 7.41 1.17
N PRO A 318 14.44 6.13 1.33
CA PRO A 318 15.34 4.98 1.30
C PRO A 318 16.18 4.87 0.03
N GLU A 319 15.63 5.31 -1.10
CA GLU A 319 16.24 5.28 -2.44
C GLU A 319 17.55 6.08 -2.50
N LEU A 320 17.66 7.14 -1.70
CA LEU A 320 18.81 8.04 -1.65
C LEU A 320 19.60 7.91 -0.34
N ASP A 321 19.23 6.97 0.53
CA ASP A 321 19.78 6.82 1.89
C ASP A 321 19.80 8.16 2.69
N ALA A 322 18.80 9.00 2.44
CA ALA A 322 18.72 10.36 2.95
C ALA A 322 17.45 10.58 3.78
N THR A 323 17.41 11.64 4.58
CA THR A 323 16.18 12.13 5.20
C THR A 323 15.46 13.12 4.26
N LEU A 324 14.16 13.38 4.47
CA LEU A 324 13.49 14.45 3.73
C LEU A 324 14.22 15.79 3.91
N HIS A 325 14.69 16.08 5.12
CA HIS A 325 15.46 17.29 5.43
C HIS A 325 16.73 17.41 4.58
N ASP A 326 17.47 16.32 4.37
CA ASP A 326 18.70 16.33 3.54
C ASP A 326 18.40 16.64 2.07
N LEU A 327 17.17 16.36 1.64
CA LEU A 327 16.69 16.58 0.28
C LEU A 327 15.87 17.86 0.14
N ILE A 328 15.85 18.79 1.10
CA ILE A 328 15.12 20.06 0.98
C ILE A 328 16.12 21.22 0.94
N ASP A 329 16.04 22.07 -0.09
CA ASP A 329 16.97 23.19 -0.26
C ASP A 329 16.51 24.45 0.50
N TYR A 330 15.19 24.69 0.59
CA TYR A 330 14.62 25.88 1.24
C TYR A 330 13.43 25.52 2.15
N VAL A 331 13.34 26.15 3.32
CA VAL A 331 12.30 25.82 4.31
C VAL A 331 11.71 27.06 4.96
N GLU A 332 10.48 27.38 4.59
CA GLU A 332 9.66 28.42 5.22
C GLU A 332 8.52 27.75 6.01
N ILE A 333 8.66 27.64 7.34
CA ILE A 333 7.64 27.05 8.23
C ILE A 333 7.39 28.02 9.38
N TYR A 334 6.24 28.70 9.37
CA TYR A 334 5.79 29.63 10.42
C TYR A 334 4.35 30.14 10.14
N PRO A 335 3.64 30.73 11.12
CA PRO A 335 2.21 31.05 10.97
C PRO A 335 1.97 32.38 10.23
N ARG A 336 2.36 32.46 8.95
CA ARG A 336 2.13 33.63 8.06
C ARG A 336 1.37 33.22 6.79
N SER A 337 0.97 34.17 5.95
CA SER A 337 0.28 33.86 4.67
C SER A 337 1.22 33.19 3.67
N LYS A 338 0.70 32.42 2.72
CA LYS A 338 1.54 31.79 1.68
C LYS A 338 2.18 32.83 0.77
N LEU A 339 1.55 34.00 0.58
CA LEU A 339 2.22 35.13 -0.06
C LEU A 339 3.52 35.56 0.62
N HIS A 340 3.61 35.48 1.95
CA HIS A 340 4.84 35.81 2.67
C HIS A 340 5.91 34.74 2.45
N HIS A 341 5.52 33.46 2.56
CA HIS A 341 6.42 32.31 2.32
C HIS A 341 7.02 32.37 0.91
N PHE A 342 6.21 32.60 -0.13
CA PHE A 342 6.70 32.63 -1.50
C PHE A 342 7.60 33.84 -1.81
N LYS A 343 7.35 35.00 -1.18
CA LYS A 343 8.30 36.13 -1.24
C LYS A 343 9.64 35.81 -0.59
N ALA A 344 9.61 35.11 0.54
CA ALA A 344 10.83 34.65 1.21
C ALA A 344 11.58 33.61 0.38
N LEU A 345 10.87 32.61 -0.17
CA LEU A 345 11.44 31.60 -1.07
C LEU A 345 12.07 32.22 -2.31
N GLN A 346 11.41 33.19 -2.95
CA GLN A 346 11.98 33.92 -4.09
C GLN A 346 13.25 34.67 -3.69
N ALA A 347 13.24 35.34 -2.53
CA ALA A 347 14.41 36.07 -2.04
C ALA A 347 15.59 35.15 -1.69
N SER A 348 15.34 34.00 -1.07
CA SER A 348 16.39 33.06 -0.64
C SER A 348 16.94 32.22 -1.79
N SER A 349 16.10 31.83 -2.73
CA SER A 349 16.48 30.96 -3.86
C SER A 349 16.96 31.72 -5.09
N GLY A 350 16.57 32.99 -5.24
CA GLY A 350 16.76 33.75 -6.47
C GLY A 350 15.91 33.24 -7.65
N ILE A 351 14.99 32.30 -7.42
CA ILE A 351 14.11 31.72 -8.43
C ILE A 351 12.84 32.57 -8.50
N ASP A 352 12.44 32.98 -9.70
CA ASP A 352 11.20 33.72 -9.90
C ASP A 352 9.97 32.87 -9.54
N CYS A 353 8.95 33.48 -8.94
CA CYS A 353 7.74 32.77 -8.54
C CYS A 353 7.04 32.05 -9.72
N SER A 354 7.19 32.54 -10.96
CA SER A 354 6.68 31.87 -12.16
C SER A 354 7.40 30.57 -12.53
N GLU A 355 8.55 30.29 -11.93
CA GLU A 355 9.31 29.04 -12.09
C GLU A 355 9.05 28.04 -10.94
N MET A 356 8.04 28.32 -10.11
CA MET A 356 7.68 27.49 -8.96
C MET A 356 6.39 26.70 -9.19
N LEU A 357 6.43 25.40 -8.90
CA LEU A 357 5.27 24.51 -8.86
C LEU A 357 4.94 24.20 -7.40
N PHE A 358 3.70 24.42 -6.98
CA PHE A 358 3.32 24.35 -5.57
C PHE A 358 2.11 23.46 -5.32
N PHE A 359 2.25 22.56 -4.35
CA PHE A 359 1.21 21.62 -3.91
C PHE A 359 0.73 21.96 -2.50
N ASP A 360 -0.59 22.07 -2.34
CA ASP A 360 -1.24 22.42 -1.07
C ASP A 360 -2.71 21.97 -1.10
N ASP A 361 -3.25 21.50 0.03
CA ASP A 361 -4.64 21.07 0.15
C ASP A 361 -5.61 22.23 0.42
N GLU A 362 -5.12 23.37 0.95
CA GLU A 362 -5.96 24.50 1.30
C GLU A 362 -6.15 25.44 0.09
N ARG A 363 -7.36 25.43 -0.49
CA ARG A 363 -7.73 26.33 -1.62
C ARG A 363 -7.41 27.81 -1.41
N ARG A 364 -7.45 28.31 -0.17
CA ARG A 364 -7.14 29.71 0.15
C ARG A 364 -5.72 30.10 -0.26
N ASN A 365 -4.80 29.13 -0.25
CA ASN A 365 -3.40 29.32 -0.56
C ASN A 365 -3.15 29.52 -2.07
N ALA A 366 -4.18 29.34 -2.91
CA ALA A 366 -4.15 29.68 -4.34
C ALA A 366 -3.88 31.18 -4.62
N GLU A 367 -3.92 32.04 -3.59
CA GLU A 367 -3.53 33.46 -3.68
C GLU A 367 -2.11 33.66 -4.25
N VAL A 368 -1.22 32.68 -4.10
CA VAL A 368 0.16 32.75 -4.62
C VAL A 368 0.23 32.78 -6.14
N ARG A 369 -0.85 32.42 -6.85
CA ARG A 369 -0.98 32.62 -8.29
C ARG A 369 -0.80 34.08 -8.71
N SER A 370 -1.12 35.03 -7.82
CA SER A 370 -0.88 36.47 -8.06
C SER A 370 0.61 36.82 -8.17
N LEU A 371 1.50 35.97 -7.65
CA LEU A 371 2.96 36.10 -7.80
C LEU A 371 3.49 35.34 -9.03
N GLY A 372 2.64 34.60 -9.75
CA GLY A 372 3.03 33.76 -10.88
C GLY A 372 3.19 32.27 -10.54
N VAL A 373 3.06 31.88 -9.27
CA VAL A 373 3.23 30.49 -8.84
C VAL A 373 2.17 29.57 -9.46
N HIS A 374 2.61 28.42 -9.97
CA HIS A 374 1.71 27.38 -10.46
C HIS A 374 1.18 26.56 -9.27
N PHE A 375 0.00 26.94 -8.78
CA PHE A 375 -0.65 26.28 -7.64
C PHE A 375 -1.48 25.07 -8.09
N ILE A 376 -1.27 23.94 -7.42
CA ILE A 376 -1.99 22.68 -7.56
C ILE A 376 -2.69 22.37 -6.24
N HIS A 377 -4.02 22.25 -6.33
CA HIS A 377 -4.83 21.84 -5.18
C HIS A 377 -4.74 20.33 -4.99
N ILE A 378 -4.42 19.90 -3.78
CA ILE A 378 -4.32 18.51 -3.39
C ILE A 378 -5.58 18.02 -2.68
N ASP A 379 -5.95 16.76 -2.87
CA ASP A 379 -6.94 16.09 -2.03
C ASP A 379 -6.26 15.65 -0.72
N SER A 380 -6.73 16.21 0.39
CA SER A 380 -6.18 15.94 1.73
C SER A 380 -6.23 14.48 2.15
N ARG A 381 -7.04 13.65 1.49
CA ARG A 381 -7.12 12.20 1.76
C ARG A 381 -5.99 11.41 1.13
N SER A 382 -5.44 11.91 0.01
CA SER A 382 -4.41 11.20 -0.76
C SER A 382 -3.06 11.88 -0.72
N GLY A 383 -3.01 13.16 -0.32
CA GLY A 383 -1.83 13.99 -0.48
C GLY A 383 -1.38 14.06 -1.93
N VAL A 384 -0.09 14.33 -2.12
CA VAL A 384 0.52 14.30 -3.46
C VAL A 384 0.71 12.84 -3.91
N THR A 385 0.02 12.48 -4.99
CA THR A 385 0.19 11.18 -5.67
C THR A 385 1.15 11.30 -6.85
N MET A 386 1.78 10.19 -7.28
CA MET A 386 2.66 10.20 -8.45
C MET A 386 1.93 10.69 -9.71
N GLN A 387 0.73 10.18 -9.97
CA GLN A 387 -0.08 10.62 -11.12
C GLN A 387 -0.45 12.12 -11.05
N GLY A 388 -0.81 12.61 -9.86
CA GLY A 388 -1.12 14.02 -9.63
C GLY A 388 0.10 14.91 -9.82
N PHE A 389 1.28 14.44 -9.38
CA PHE A 389 2.55 15.12 -9.58
C PHE A 389 2.93 15.22 -11.07
N LEU A 390 2.88 14.12 -11.82
CA LEU A 390 3.15 14.12 -13.27
C LEU A 390 2.17 15.02 -14.03
N SER A 391 0.88 14.94 -13.72
CA SER A 391 -0.15 15.80 -14.31
C SER A 391 0.08 17.28 -14.02
N ALA A 392 0.64 17.60 -12.85
CA ALA A 392 0.99 18.96 -12.48
C ALA A 392 2.23 19.48 -13.24
N LEU A 393 3.22 18.63 -13.49
CA LEU A 393 4.35 18.97 -14.35
C LEU A 393 3.88 19.27 -15.77
N GLU A 394 2.98 18.46 -16.34
CA GLU A 394 2.42 18.72 -17.67
C GLU A 394 1.69 20.07 -17.73
N GLN A 395 0.92 20.40 -16.69
CA GLN A 395 0.24 21.68 -16.59
C GLN A 395 1.24 22.85 -16.50
N PHE A 396 2.33 22.66 -15.76
CA PHE A 396 3.40 23.64 -15.63
C PHE A 396 4.09 23.91 -16.97
N ASP A 397 4.40 22.86 -17.74
CA ASP A 397 4.98 22.95 -19.08
C ASP A 397 4.09 23.76 -20.05
N ARG A 398 2.80 23.40 -20.13
CA ARG A 398 1.85 24.06 -21.05
C ARG A 398 1.61 25.55 -20.76
N GLN A 399 1.82 26.00 -19.52
CA GLN A 399 1.47 27.35 -19.09
C GLN A 399 2.61 28.38 -19.20
N SER A 400 3.85 27.97 -19.51
CA SER A 400 4.97 28.91 -19.59
C SER A 400 5.25 29.46 -20.97
N LYS A 401 5.48 30.78 -21.00
CA LYS A 401 5.82 31.55 -22.20
C LYS A 401 7.33 31.81 -22.34
N LEU A 402 8.18 31.19 -21.51
CA LEU A 402 9.62 31.47 -21.43
C LEU A 402 10.48 30.31 -21.98
N ARG A 403 11.63 30.63 -22.60
CA ARG A 403 12.64 29.65 -23.06
C ARG A 403 13.53 29.20 -21.89
N GLN A 404 13.45 27.94 -21.48
CA GLN A 404 14.28 27.35 -20.41
C GLN A 404 14.54 25.85 -20.63
N THR A 405 15.41 25.28 -19.79
CA THR A 405 16.03 23.94 -19.83
C THR A 405 15.02 22.81 -20.03
N LYS A 406 15.35 21.92 -20.97
CA LYS A 406 14.55 20.75 -21.33
C LYS A 406 15.04 19.49 -20.61
N ILE A 407 14.19 18.46 -20.53
CA ILE A 407 14.62 17.16 -20.01
C ILE A 407 15.83 16.58 -20.77
N ASN A 408 15.89 16.81 -22.09
CA ASN A 408 17.02 16.44 -22.95
C ASN A 408 18.31 17.21 -22.67
N ASP A 409 18.28 18.26 -21.84
CA ASP A 409 19.49 18.99 -21.46
C ASP A 409 20.16 18.35 -20.21
N TYR A 410 19.53 17.35 -19.58
CA TYR A 410 20.07 16.63 -18.41
C TYR A 410 20.72 15.28 -18.74
N PHE A 411 20.47 14.76 -19.95
CA PHE A 411 20.98 13.49 -20.48
C PHE A 411 21.71 13.74 -21.80
#